data_AF-A0A949JK05-F1
#
_entry.id   AF-A0A949JK05-F1
#
_cell.length_a   1.000
_cell.length_b   1.000
_cell.length_c   1.000
_cell.angle_alpha   90.00
_cell.angle_beta   90.00
_cell.angle_gamma   90.00
#
_symmetry.space_group_name_H-M   'P 1'
#
loop_
_entity.id
_entity.type
_entity.pdbx_description
1 polymer ?
#
loop_
_entity_poly.entity_id
_entity_poly.type
_entity_poly.pdbx_seq_one_letter_code
_entity_poly.pdbx_strand_id
1 'polypeptide(L)'
;MRPTKALFLFVLVFVVAVAVAADDRPTWLVVVDDMDLISLYQQGANLTSDGYVPVAMDISDDDLVHILFTSQLDMEIESWRIEVFEKPSEVNSSINSLVDQGWLPVDIMLRDEKFAVLLLRADTIALDWGIAQHTKDIDDIQRLSEAAATDGLLLFGMTDGPEVMWYLFVRPSRDLFNESVVDSMETEAFFTRTNARVQNQYIPWSLFFDGTQVYVQYVK
;
A
#
# COMPACT_ATOMS: atom_id res chain seq x y z
N MET A 1 -24.79 -22.67 -18.42
CA MET A 1 -24.45 -21.57 -19.34
C MET A 1 -24.72 -20.26 -18.61
N ARG A 2 -23.70 -19.66 -17.99
CA ARG A 2 -23.80 -18.32 -17.40
C ARG A 2 -23.45 -17.32 -18.49
N PRO A 3 -24.21 -16.22 -18.65
CA PRO A 3 -23.91 -15.24 -19.69
C PRO A 3 -22.59 -14.55 -19.35
N THR A 4 -21.61 -14.66 -20.25
CA THR A 4 -20.39 -13.86 -20.26
C THR A 4 -20.83 -12.40 -20.45
N LYS A 5 -20.95 -11.67 -19.35
CA LYS A 5 -21.03 -10.21 -19.40
C LYS A 5 -19.65 -9.75 -19.84
N ALA A 6 -19.54 -9.25 -21.07
CA ALA A 6 -18.41 -8.46 -21.50
C ALA A 6 -18.38 -7.21 -20.61
N LEU A 7 -17.60 -7.28 -19.53
CA LEU A 7 -17.29 -6.13 -18.70
C LEU A 7 -16.29 -5.31 -19.52
N PHE A 8 -16.73 -4.15 -20.00
CA PHE A 8 -15.86 -3.15 -20.56
C PHE A 8 -14.87 -2.73 -19.46
N LEU A 9 -13.61 -3.14 -19.62
CA LEU A 9 -12.48 -2.63 -18.85
C LEU A 9 -12.33 -1.13 -19.16
N PHE A 10 -13.03 -0.29 -18.40
CA PHE A 10 -12.77 1.13 -18.37
C PHE A 10 -11.61 1.33 -17.40
N VAL A 11 -10.40 1.51 -17.93
CA VAL A 11 -9.30 2.12 -17.17
C VAL A 11 -9.73 3.56 -16.91
N LEU A 12 -10.44 3.75 -15.80
CA LEU A 12 -10.98 5.04 -15.41
C LEU A 12 -9.92 5.74 -14.57
N VAL A 13 -8.98 6.40 -15.25
CA VAL A 13 -8.07 7.32 -14.59
C VAL A 13 -8.88 8.56 -14.19
N PHE A 14 -9.43 8.57 -12.97
CA PHE A 14 -10.08 9.75 -12.40
C PHE A 14 -9.00 10.75 -11.98
N VAL A 15 -8.56 11.60 -12.93
CA VAL A 15 -7.74 12.77 -12.60
C VAL A 15 -8.69 13.90 -12.21
N VAL A 16 -8.99 14.04 -10.91
CA VAL A 16 -9.63 15.26 -10.39
C VAL A 16 -8.57 16.34 -10.30
N ALA A 17 -8.31 17.01 -11.44
CA ALA A 17 -7.37 18.12 -11.53
C ALA A 17 -7.99 19.40 -10.93
N VAL A 18 -7.52 19.81 -9.75
CA VAL A 18 -7.70 21.18 -9.27
C VAL A 18 -6.62 22.01 -9.95
N ALA A 19 -7.00 22.88 -10.88
CA ALA A 19 -6.07 23.66 -11.72
C ALA A 19 -5.13 24.55 -10.88
N VAL A 20 -3.84 24.19 -10.76
CA VAL A 20 -2.80 25.02 -10.13
C VAL A 20 -1.44 24.82 -10.84
N ALA A 21 -1.24 25.55 -11.93
CA ALA A 21 0.06 25.96 -12.49
C ALA A 21 1.27 24.96 -12.53
N ALA A 22 1.65 24.60 -13.76
CA ALA A 22 3.00 24.30 -14.28
C ALA A 22 3.78 23.05 -13.79
N ASP A 23 3.32 22.33 -12.77
CA ASP A 23 3.58 20.89 -12.64
C ASP A 23 2.38 20.25 -11.91
N ASP A 24 1.20 20.28 -12.58
CA ASP A 24 -0.12 19.80 -12.09
C ASP A 24 -0.18 18.26 -11.88
N ARG A 25 0.96 17.59 -11.68
CA ARG A 25 0.98 16.14 -11.45
C ARG A 25 0.44 15.86 -10.05
N PRO A 26 -0.50 14.89 -9.90
CA PRO A 26 -1.02 14.56 -8.59
C PRO A 26 0.10 14.01 -7.68
N THR A 27 0.02 14.25 -6.38
CA THR A 27 1.05 13.76 -5.45
C THR A 27 0.89 12.28 -5.10
N TRP A 28 -0.24 11.70 -5.50
CA TRP A 28 -0.60 10.31 -5.32
C TRP A 28 -1.56 9.87 -6.42
N LEU A 29 -1.59 8.58 -6.73
CA LEU A 29 -2.54 7.97 -7.65
C LEU A 29 -2.74 6.50 -7.30
N VAL A 30 -3.88 5.94 -7.73
CA VAL A 30 -4.12 4.49 -7.67
C VAL A 30 -4.17 3.96 -9.09
N VAL A 31 -3.29 2.99 -9.38
CA VAL A 31 -3.37 2.19 -10.60
C VAL A 31 -4.28 1.00 -10.31
N VAL A 32 -5.21 0.73 -11.22
CA VAL A 32 -6.09 -0.43 -11.15
C VAL A 32 -5.84 -1.25 -12.41
N ASP A 33 -5.46 -2.52 -12.24
CA ASP A 33 -5.21 -3.45 -13.32
C ASP A 33 -5.72 -4.85 -12.98
N ASP A 34 -5.86 -5.69 -14.00
CA ASP A 34 -6.01 -7.12 -13.80
C ASP A 34 -4.72 -7.66 -13.15
N MET A 35 -4.78 -8.86 -12.54
CA MET A 35 -3.63 -9.50 -11.88
C MET A 35 -2.52 -10.00 -12.85
N ASP A 36 -2.39 -9.39 -14.03
CA ASP A 36 -1.26 -9.58 -14.93
C ASP A 36 -0.05 -8.79 -14.42
N LEU A 37 0.79 -9.47 -13.65
CA LEU A 37 2.02 -8.90 -13.09
C LEU A 37 2.91 -8.26 -14.17
N ILE A 38 2.92 -8.76 -15.41
CA ILE A 38 3.75 -8.17 -16.47
C ILE A 38 3.25 -6.77 -16.83
N SER A 39 1.94 -6.62 -17.02
CA SER A 39 1.30 -5.32 -17.26
C SER A 39 1.57 -4.36 -16.11
N LEU A 40 1.39 -4.85 -14.88
CA LEU A 40 1.59 -4.08 -13.65
C LEU A 40 3.03 -3.56 -13.53
N TYR A 41 4.02 -4.41 -13.82
CA TYR A 41 5.43 -4.01 -13.84
C TYR A 41 5.74 -2.98 -14.92
N GLN A 42 5.17 -3.11 -16.12
CA GLN A 42 5.38 -2.14 -17.19
C GLN A 42 4.79 -0.77 -16.82
N GLN A 43 3.59 -0.74 -16.26
CA GLN A 43 2.95 0.50 -15.82
C GLN A 43 3.71 1.13 -14.66
N GLY A 44 4.05 0.35 -13.63
CA GLY A 44 4.78 0.87 -12.48
C GLY A 44 6.22 1.28 -12.84
N ALA A 45 6.88 0.68 -13.82
CA ALA A 45 8.19 1.15 -14.29
C ALA A 45 8.12 2.56 -14.90
N ASN A 46 7.08 2.85 -15.69
CA ASN A 46 6.86 4.20 -16.23
C ASN A 46 6.60 5.20 -15.10
N LEU A 47 5.75 4.84 -14.14
CA LEU A 47 5.44 5.69 -12.98
C LEU A 47 6.66 5.95 -12.10
N THR A 48 7.48 4.94 -11.84
CA THR A 48 8.75 5.12 -11.11
C THR A 48 9.72 6.03 -11.85
N SER A 49 9.78 5.95 -13.19
CA SER A 49 10.58 6.90 -13.97
C SER A 49 10.07 8.34 -13.90
N ASP A 50 8.76 8.52 -13.64
CA ASP A 50 8.12 9.82 -13.43
C ASP A 50 8.22 10.32 -11.96
N GLY A 51 8.85 9.54 -11.08
CA GLY A 51 9.06 9.88 -9.67
C GLY A 51 8.00 9.35 -8.71
N TYR A 52 7.14 8.43 -9.14
CA TYR A 52 6.14 7.79 -8.29
C TYR A 52 6.63 6.47 -7.72
N VAL A 53 6.35 6.24 -6.44
CA VAL A 53 6.76 5.04 -5.70
C VAL A 53 5.53 4.27 -5.26
N PRO A 54 5.44 2.96 -5.53
CA PRO A 54 4.35 2.15 -5.02
C PRO A 54 4.53 1.96 -3.51
N VAL A 55 3.51 2.28 -2.74
CA VAL A 55 3.53 2.21 -1.27
C VAL A 55 2.47 1.28 -0.71
N ALA A 56 1.39 1.02 -1.46
CA ALA A 56 0.37 0.07 -1.06
C ALA A 56 -0.10 -0.79 -2.22
N MET A 57 -0.61 -1.97 -1.91
CA MET A 57 -1.31 -2.83 -2.86
C MET A 57 -2.50 -3.53 -2.20
N ASP A 58 -3.57 -3.70 -2.95
CA ASP A 58 -4.73 -4.47 -2.53
C ASP A 58 -5.42 -5.15 -3.71
N ILE A 59 -6.24 -6.17 -3.44
CA ILE A 59 -7.08 -6.84 -4.45
C ILE A 59 -8.54 -6.66 -4.10
N SER A 60 -9.32 -6.14 -5.04
CA SER A 60 -10.78 -6.07 -4.88
C SER A 60 -11.45 -7.43 -5.07
N ASP A 61 -12.73 -7.51 -4.73
CA ASP A 61 -13.54 -8.71 -4.92
C ASP A 61 -13.66 -9.20 -6.36
N ASP A 62 -13.45 -8.31 -7.34
CA ASP A 62 -13.46 -8.62 -8.77
C ASP A 62 -12.05 -9.01 -9.29
N ASP A 63 -11.12 -9.34 -8.39
CA ASP A 63 -9.74 -9.73 -8.66
C ASP A 63 -8.89 -8.65 -9.37
N LEU A 64 -9.25 -7.38 -9.19
CA LEU A 64 -8.48 -6.23 -9.68
C LEU A 64 -7.45 -5.81 -8.64
N VAL A 65 -6.19 -5.69 -9.06
CA VAL A 65 -5.09 -5.20 -8.24
C VAL A 65 -5.11 -3.68 -8.24
N HIS A 66 -5.16 -3.09 -7.05
CA HIS A 66 -5.03 -1.67 -6.80
C HIS A 66 -3.62 -1.42 -6.26
N ILE A 67 -2.81 -0.58 -6.91
CA ILE A 67 -1.54 -0.13 -6.35
C ILE A 67 -1.60 1.38 -6.14
N LEU A 68 -1.39 1.80 -4.90
CA LEU A 68 -1.19 3.20 -4.57
C LEU A 68 0.25 3.59 -4.79
N PHE A 69 0.40 4.65 -5.56
CA PHE A 69 1.65 5.32 -5.79
C PHE A 69 1.63 6.70 -5.15
N THR A 70 2.78 7.16 -4.66
CA THR A 70 3.00 8.54 -4.21
C THR A 70 4.33 9.09 -4.73
N SER A 71 4.38 10.39 -5.00
CA SER A 71 5.60 11.10 -5.42
C SER A 71 6.23 11.93 -4.30
N GLN A 72 5.68 11.88 -3.08
CA GLN A 72 6.09 12.71 -1.94
C GLN A 72 6.96 11.95 -0.93
N LEU A 73 7.76 10.98 -1.38
CA LEU A 73 8.64 10.25 -0.48
C LEU A 73 10.01 10.90 -0.39
N ASP A 74 10.49 11.08 0.84
CA ASP A 74 11.89 11.39 1.11
C ASP A 74 12.72 10.10 1.08
N MET A 75 12.66 9.33 -0.01
CA MET A 75 13.45 8.11 -0.23
C MET A 75 13.87 8.00 -1.69
N GLU A 76 15.14 7.69 -1.94
CA GLU A 76 15.60 7.31 -3.28
C GLU A 76 15.26 5.84 -3.54
N ILE A 77 14.47 5.57 -4.58
CA ILE A 77 14.03 4.24 -4.95
C ILE A 77 14.80 3.76 -6.18
N GLU A 78 15.47 2.62 -6.05
CA GLU A 78 16.19 1.95 -7.14
C GLU A 78 15.27 1.04 -7.95
N SER A 79 14.40 0.28 -7.27
CA SER A 79 13.47 -0.66 -7.90
C SER A 79 12.38 -1.09 -6.91
N TRP A 80 11.32 -1.72 -7.42
CA TRP A 80 10.26 -2.30 -6.60
C TRP A 80 9.87 -3.66 -7.16
N ARG A 81 9.26 -4.52 -6.32
CA ARG A 81 8.71 -5.79 -6.74
C ARG A 81 7.62 -6.30 -5.79
N ILE A 82 6.80 -7.22 -6.28
CA ILE A 82 5.85 -7.98 -5.48
C ILE A 82 6.34 -9.43 -5.41
N GLU A 83 6.41 -9.97 -4.20
CA GLU A 83 6.67 -11.39 -3.97
C GLU A 83 5.38 -12.06 -3.50
N VAL A 84 5.01 -13.17 -4.14
CA VAL A 84 3.79 -13.92 -3.85
C VAL A 84 4.14 -15.25 -3.21
N PHE A 85 3.46 -15.57 -2.12
CA PHE A 85 3.65 -16.76 -1.30
C PHE A 85 2.35 -17.56 -1.27
N GLU A 86 2.48 -18.88 -1.40
CA GLU A 86 1.32 -19.77 -1.33
C GLU A 86 0.84 -19.97 0.11
N LYS A 87 1.70 -19.67 1.11
CA LYS A 87 1.37 -19.78 2.53
C LYS A 87 2.03 -18.68 3.36
N PRO A 88 1.34 -18.13 4.38
CA PRO A 88 1.93 -17.16 5.30
C PRO A 88 3.22 -17.63 5.99
N SER A 89 3.38 -18.94 6.22
CA SER A 89 4.59 -19.49 6.86
C SER A 89 5.86 -19.37 6.03
N GLU A 90 5.74 -19.16 4.71
CA GLU A 90 6.88 -19.00 3.78
C GLU A 90 7.41 -17.56 3.76
N VAL A 91 6.59 -16.60 4.23
CA VAL A 91 6.87 -15.17 4.16
C VAL A 91 8.12 -14.84 4.98
N ASN A 92 8.20 -15.27 6.24
CA ASN A 92 9.29 -14.89 7.14
C ASN A 92 10.68 -15.25 6.60
N SER A 93 10.90 -16.50 6.18
CA SER A 93 12.23 -16.91 5.68
C SER A 93 12.60 -16.23 4.37
N SER A 94 11.61 -16.02 3.49
CA SER A 94 11.84 -15.46 2.16
C SER A 94 12.09 -13.96 2.23
N ILE A 95 11.28 -13.24 3.00
CA ILE A 95 11.44 -11.79 3.19
C ILE A 95 12.72 -11.48 3.97
N ASN A 96 13.13 -12.29 4.96
CA ASN A 96 14.42 -12.10 5.63
C ASN A 96 15.61 -12.10 4.65
N SER A 97 15.63 -13.05 3.70
CA SER A 97 16.66 -13.08 2.66
C SER A 97 16.67 -11.82 1.79
N LEU A 98 15.52 -11.19 1.59
CA LEU A 98 15.40 -9.97 0.78
C LEU A 98 15.76 -8.72 1.58
N VAL A 99 15.38 -8.65 2.85
CA VAL A 99 15.83 -7.62 3.78
C VAL A 99 17.36 -7.62 3.88
N ASP A 100 17.99 -8.80 3.98
CA ASP A 100 19.45 -8.95 3.96
C ASP A 100 20.09 -8.45 2.64
N GLN A 101 19.31 -8.44 1.54
CA GLN A 101 19.71 -7.91 0.23
C GLN A 101 19.38 -6.43 0.04
N GLY A 102 18.84 -5.75 1.07
CA GLY A 102 18.49 -4.34 1.03
C GLY A 102 17.09 -4.04 0.51
N TRP A 103 16.16 -5.01 0.53
CA TRP A 103 14.75 -4.78 0.22
C TRP A 103 13.96 -4.41 1.48
N LEU A 104 13.19 -3.34 1.39
CA LEU A 104 12.27 -2.83 2.39
C LEU A 104 10.85 -3.35 2.08
N PRO A 105 10.24 -4.22 2.91
CA PRO A 105 8.83 -4.53 2.75
C PRO A 105 8.00 -3.29 3.08
N VAL A 106 7.09 -2.88 2.21
CA VAL A 106 6.27 -1.65 2.38
C VAL A 106 4.79 -1.91 2.49
N ASP A 107 4.29 -3.02 1.95
CA ASP A 107 2.90 -3.42 2.15
C ASP A 107 2.73 -4.93 2.05
N ILE A 108 1.59 -5.40 2.53
CA ILE A 108 1.18 -6.81 2.49
C ILE A 108 -0.24 -6.92 1.97
N MET A 109 -0.55 -8.06 1.35
CA MET A 109 -1.88 -8.34 0.84
C MET A 109 -2.19 -9.82 1.03
N LEU A 110 -3.41 -10.14 1.46
CA LEU A 110 -3.89 -11.51 1.63
C LEU A 110 -5.14 -11.74 0.79
N ARG A 111 -5.10 -12.74 -0.10
CA ARG A 111 -6.26 -13.17 -0.90
C ARG A 111 -6.20 -14.68 -1.13
N ASP A 112 -7.30 -15.39 -0.87
CA ASP A 112 -7.42 -16.84 -1.09
C ASP A 112 -6.25 -17.66 -0.52
N GLU A 113 -5.87 -17.37 0.72
CA GLU A 113 -4.72 -17.97 1.43
C GLU A 113 -3.33 -17.60 0.88
N LYS A 114 -3.26 -16.88 -0.25
CA LYS A 114 -2.02 -16.36 -0.81
C LYS A 114 -1.66 -15.04 -0.17
N PHE A 115 -0.38 -14.91 0.16
CA PHE A 115 0.17 -13.71 0.74
C PHE A 115 1.06 -13.04 -0.29
N ALA A 116 0.90 -11.75 -0.53
CA ALA A 116 1.84 -10.97 -1.32
C ALA A 116 2.51 -9.90 -0.46
N VAL A 117 3.75 -9.58 -0.79
CA VAL A 117 4.53 -8.51 -0.13
C VAL A 117 5.06 -7.56 -1.19
N LEU A 118 4.73 -6.27 -1.07
CA LEU A 118 5.29 -5.19 -1.87
C LEU A 118 6.62 -4.80 -1.25
N LEU A 119 7.68 -4.79 -2.06
CA LEU A 119 9.05 -4.56 -1.64
C LEU A 119 9.64 -3.41 -2.45
N LEU A 120 10.34 -2.51 -1.76
CA LEU A 120 11.14 -1.45 -2.36
C LEU A 120 12.62 -1.73 -2.14
N ARG A 121 13.44 -1.47 -3.14
CA ARG A 121 14.88 -1.31 -2.96
C ARG A 121 15.18 0.18 -2.93
N ALA A 122 15.60 0.66 -1.77
CA ALA A 122 15.74 2.08 -1.49
C ALA A 122 17.03 2.36 -0.71
N ASP A 123 17.35 3.64 -0.55
CA ASP A 123 18.41 4.11 0.37
C ASP A 123 18.13 3.77 1.85
N THR A 124 16.88 3.43 2.17
CA THR A 124 16.40 3.06 3.49
C THR A 124 16.17 1.56 3.55
N ILE A 125 16.71 0.90 4.56
CA ILE A 125 16.58 -0.54 4.77
C ILE A 125 15.73 -0.85 6.00
N ALA A 126 15.15 -2.05 6.05
CA ALA A 126 14.55 -2.58 7.27
C ALA A 126 15.65 -3.10 8.21
N LEU A 127 15.73 -2.55 9.42
CA LEU A 127 16.56 -3.08 10.51
C LEU A 127 15.87 -4.22 11.25
N ASP A 128 14.54 -4.19 11.26
CA ASP A 128 13.67 -5.17 11.88
C ASP A 128 12.32 -5.12 11.16
N TRP A 129 11.61 -6.23 11.11
CA TRP A 129 10.27 -6.27 10.54
C TRP A 129 9.48 -7.45 11.10
N GLY A 130 8.16 -7.35 11.05
CA GLY A 130 7.30 -8.44 11.46
C GLY A 130 5.88 -8.26 10.96
N ILE A 131 5.17 -9.38 10.95
CA ILE A 131 3.74 -9.40 10.65
C ILE A 131 2.99 -9.78 11.92
N ALA A 132 1.96 -9.02 12.25
CA ALA A 132 1.08 -9.28 13.38
C ALA A 132 -0.38 -9.42 12.93
N GLN A 133 -1.18 -10.08 13.75
CA GLN A 133 -2.63 -10.19 13.55
C GLN A 133 -3.35 -9.47 14.69
N HIS A 134 -4.43 -8.76 14.38
CA HIS A 134 -5.27 -8.09 15.36
C HIS A 134 -6.75 -8.04 14.94
N THR A 135 -7.58 -7.52 15.82
CA THR A 135 -9.00 -7.19 15.57
C THR A 135 -9.15 -6.21 14.40
N LYS A 136 -10.32 -6.22 13.75
CA LYS A 136 -10.68 -5.24 12.70
C LYS A 136 -11.15 -3.88 13.24
N ASP A 137 -10.96 -3.62 14.53
CA ASP A 137 -11.41 -2.38 15.17
C ASP A 137 -10.41 -1.25 14.88
N ILE A 138 -10.88 -0.15 14.30
CA ILE A 138 -10.03 0.99 13.91
C ILE A 138 -9.35 1.66 15.11
N ASP A 139 -10.00 1.71 16.26
CA ASP A 139 -9.41 2.28 17.48
C ASP A 139 -8.32 1.36 18.05
N ASP A 140 -8.44 0.04 17.83
CA ASP A 140 -7.38 -0.91 18.13
C ASP A 140 -6.21 -0.77 17.16
N ILE A 141 -6.47 -0.54 15.86
CA ILE A 141 -5.44 -0.30 14.84
C ILE A 141 -4.58 0.91 15.21
N GLN A 142 -5.23 2.04 15.52
CA GLN A 142 -4.52 3.27 15.86
C GLN A 142 -3.66 3.08 17.11
N ARG A 143 -4.20 2.42 18.15
CA ARG A 143 -3.47 2.14 19.40
C ARG A 143 -2.29 1.20 19.17
N LEU A 144 -2.45 0.19 18.32
CA LEU A 144 -1.38 -0.74 17.96
C LEU A 144 -0.26 -0.01 17.21
N SER A 145 -0.60 0.86 16.26
CA SER A 145 0.36 1.70 15.55
C SER A 145 1.16 2.60 16.50
N GLU A 146 0.47 3.28 17.42
CA GLU A 146 1.10 4.13 18.44
C GLU A 146 2.00 3.33 19.40
N ALA A 147 1.57 2.16 19.84
CA ALA A 147 2.37 1.29 20.69
C ALA A 147 3.63 0.80 19.97
N ALA A 148 3.51 0.35 18.72
CA ALA A 148 4.65 -0.07 17.91
C ALA A 148 5.67 1.07 17.71
N ALA A 149 5.18 2.30 17.50
CA ALA A 149 6.03 3.47 17.34
C ALA A 149 6.91 3.73 18.57
N THR A 150 6.46 3.37 19.78
CA THR A 150 7.28 3.50 21.01
C THR A 150 8.50 2.57 21.01
N ASP A 151 8.44 1.46 20.26
CA ASP A 151 9.53 0.51 20.07
C ASP A 151 10.33 0.78 18.76
N GLY A 152 10.06 1.91 18.11
CA GLY A 152 10.66 2.29 16.83
C GLY A 152 10.18 1.46 15.65
N LEU A 153 9.05 0.76 15.78
CA LEU A 153 8.37 0.06 14.68
C LEU A 153 7.29 0.97 14.11
N LEU A 154 7.24 1.08 12.79
CA LEU A 154 6.23 1.83 12.08
C LEU A 154 5.29 0.84 11.38
N LEU A 155 3.98 1.11 11.47
CA LEU A 155 3.01 0.42 10.63
C LEU A 155 3.27 0.80 9.18
N PHE A 156 3.52 -0.17 8.32
CA PHE A 156 3.81 0.04 6.90
C PHE A 156 2.68 -0.49 6.02
N GLY A 157 2.07 -1.61 6.41
CA GLY A 157 1.07 -2.26 5.59
C GLY A 157 -0.07 -2.86 6.40
N MET A 158 -1.23 -2.98 5.77
CA MET A 158 -2.42 -3.58 6.36
C MET A 158 -3.25 -4.30 5.29
N THR A 159 -3.75 -5.48 5.62
CA THR A 159 -4.64 -6.23 4.73
C THR A 159 -5.68 -7.01 5.51
N ASP A 160 -6.86 -7.14 4.91
CA ASP A 160 -7.97 -7.85 5.53
C ASP A 160 -7.76 -9.37 5.46
N GLY A 161 -8.09 -10.05 6.55
CA GLY A 161 -8.17 -11.50 6.62
C GLY A 161 -9.56 -11.97 7.04
N PRO A 162 -9.88 -13.27 6.91
CA PRO A 162 -11.22 -13.78 7.20
C PRO A 162 -11.70 -13.46 8.63
N GLU A 163 -10.82 -13.53 9.62
CA GLU A 163 -11.15 -13.36 11.04
C GLU A 163 -10.41 -12.18 11.71
N VAL A 164 -9.29 -11.76 11.13
CA VAL A 164 -8.35 -10.79 11.71
C VAL A 164 -7.79 -9.91 10.62
N MET A 165 -7.37 -8.70 10.99
CA MET A 165 -6.51 -7.87 10.17
C MET A 165 -5.07 -8.35 10.32
N TRP A 166 -4.30 -8.24 9.23
CA TRP A 166 -2.87 -8.45 9.22
C TRP A 166 -2.15 -7.13 9.05
N TYR A 167 -1.05 -6.95 9.79
CA TYR A 167 -0.28 -5.71 9.80
C TYR A 167 1.18 -6.01 9.55
N LEU A 168 1.81 -5.19 8.71
CA LEU A 168 3.25 -5.18 8.51
C LEU A 168 3.86 -4.05 9.35
N PHE A 169 4.74 -4.41 10.27
CA PHE A 169 5.54 -3.47 11.05
C PHE A 169 6.98 -3.51 10.60
N VAL A 170 7.61 -2.34 10.48
CA VAL A 170 9.00 -2.20 10.03
C VAL A 170 9.73 -1.18 10.88
N ARG A 171 10.97 -1.49 11.29
CA ARG A 171 11.92 -0.52 11.84
C ARG A 171 12.83 -0.08 10.70
N PRO A 172 12.60 1.07 10.06
CA PRO A 172 13.51 1.56 9.02
C PRO A 172 14.85 2.00 9.62
N SER A 173 15.89 2.08 8.78
CA SER A 173 17.24 2.53 9.18
C SER A 173 17.34 4.02 9.51
N ARG A 174 16.28 4.78 9.21
CA ARG A 174 16.12 6.19 9.55
C ARG A 174 14.64 6.49 9.75
N ASP A 175 14.34 7.58 10.45
CA ASP A 175 12.97 8.05 10.59
C ASP A 175 12.42 8.47 9.23
N LEU A 176 11.30 7.88 8.82
CA LEU A 176 10.61 8.21 7.55
C LEU A 176 9.45 9.18 7.76
N PHE A 177 8.79 9.07 8.90
CA PHE A 177 7.65 9.89 9.30
C PHE A 177 7.53 9.87 10.83
N ASN A 178 6.91 10.90 11.40
CA ASN A 178 6.75 11.04 12.85
C ASN A 178 5.28 11.03 13.30
N GLU A 179 4.34 11.10 12.35
CA GLU A 179 2.92 10.95 12.59
C GLU A 179 2.34 9.85 11.70
N SER A 180 1.40 9.08 12.25
CA SER A 180 0.57 8.17 11.47
C SER A 180 -0.87 8.17 11.96
N VAL A 181 -1.80 8.19 11.02
CA VAL A 181 -3.24 8.10 11.29
C VAL A 181 -3.89 7.14 10.31
N VAL A 182 -4.81 6.32 10.79
CA VAL A 182 -5.63 5.45 9.94
C VAL A 182 -7.05 5.99 9.89
N ASP A 183 -7.56 6.23 8.68
CA ASP A 183 -8.97 6.56 8.47
C ASP A 183 -9.68 5.38 7.80
N SER A 184 -10.93 5.12 8.20
CA SER A 184 -11.89 4.38 7.40
C SER A 184 -12.90 5.33 6.73
N MET A 185 -13.30 5.02 5.51
CA MET A 185 -14.27 5.79 4.75
C MET A 185 -15.02 4.96 3.73
N GLU A 186 -16.24 5.34 3.39
CA GLU A 186 -16.94 4.76 2.25
C GLU A 186 -16.12 4.93 0.96
N THR A 187 -16.15 3.93 0.08
CA THR A 187 -15.39 3.93 -1.18
C THR A 187 -15.65 5.16 -2.05
N GLU A 188 -16.89 5.66 -2.10
CA GLU A 188 -17.23 6.88 -2.84
C GLU A 188 -16.57 8.16 -2.27
N ALA A 189 -16.22 8.15 -0.99
CA ALA A 189 -15.59 9.28 -0.30
C ALA A 189 -14.07 9.24 -0.38
N PHE A 190 -13.48 8.13 -0.83
CA PHE A 190 -12.03 7.86 -0.83
C PHE A 190 -11.21 9.01 -1.42
N PHE A 191 -11.46 9.39 -2.68
CA PHE A 191 -10.70 10.45 -3.34
C PHE A 191 -10.84 11.80 -2.66
N THR A 192 -12.05 12.17 -2.25
CA THR A 192 -12.31 13.46 -1.60
C THR A 192 -11.60 13.55 -0.25
N ARG A 193 -11.68 12.50 0.57
CA ARG A 193 -11.04 12.48 1.89
C ARG A 193 -9.52 12.38 1.82
N THR A 194 -9.00 11.56 0.92
CA THR A 194 -7.54 11.44 0.69
C THR A 194 -6.95 12.77 0.25
N ASN A 195 -7.61 13.47 -0.68
CA ASN A 195 -7.17 14.82 -1.09
C ASN A 195 -7.22 15.84 0.06
N ALA A 196 -8.22 15.76 0.95
CA ALA A 196 -8.27 16.60 2.15
C ALA A 196 -7.09 16.32 3.10
N ARG A 197 -6.69 15.05 3.27
CA ARG A 197 -5.49 14.67 4.05
C ARG A 197 -4.20 15.20 3.41
N VAL A 198 -4.06 15.05 2.10
CA VAL A 198 -2.93 15.57 1.31
C VAL A 198 -2.81 17.08 1.40
N GLN A 199 -3.92 17.82 1.37
CA GLN A 199 -3.92 19.27 1.60
C GLN A 199 -3.41 19.66 3.00
N ASN A 200 -3.49 18.75 3.97
CA ASN A 200 -2.92 18.90 5.32
C ASN A 200 -1.51 18.29 5.44
N GLN A 201 -0.84 18.04 4.31
CA GLN A 201 0.51 17.51 4.19
C GLN A 201 0.68 16.06 4.65
N TYR A 202 -0.39 15.27 4.65
CA TYR A 202 -0.29 13.82 4.83
C TYR A 202 -0.02 13.11 3.50
N ILE A 203 0.74 12.02 3.55
CA ILE A 203 1.02 11.13 2.42
C ILE A 203 0.20 9.84 2.64
N PRO A 204 -0.63 9.40 1.68
CA PRO A 204 -1.26 8.08 1.78
C PRO A 204 -0.18 7.00 1.61
N TRP A 205 -0.14 6.04 2.52
CA TRP A 205 0.95 5.06 2.64
C TRP A 205 0.49 3.62 2.45
N SER A 206 -0.54 3.18 3.16
CA SER A 206 -1.14 1.86 3.02
C SER A 206 -2.63 1.99 2.75
N LEU A 207 -3.22 1.01 2.06
CA LEU A 207 -4.65 0.95 1.80
C LEU A 207 -5.17 -0.48 1.74
N PHE A 208 -6.41 -0.67 2.14
CA PHE A 208 -7.17 -1.87 1.78
C PHE A 208 -8.66 -1.56 1.60
N PHE A 209 -9.31 -2.32 0.74
CA PHE A 209 -10.73 -2.27 0.42
C PHE A 209 -11.44 -3.47 1.04
N ASP A 210 -12.50 -3.23 1.83
CA ASP A 210 -13.37 -4.30 2.33
C ASP A 210 -14.63 -4.52 1.47
N GLY A 211 -14.68 -3.84 0.31
CA GLY A 211 -15.82 -3.78 -0.61
C GLY A 211 -16.70 -2.56 -0.40
N THR A 212 -16.97 -2.16 0.85
CA THR A 212 -17.81 -0.98 1.17
C THR A 212 -17.01 0.21 1.66
N GLN A 213 -15.93 -0.07 2.38
CA GLN A 213 -15.04 0.89 2.98
C GLN A 213 -13.63 0.72 2.44
N VAL A 214 -12.91 1.84 2.50
CA VAL A 214 -11.49 1.94 2.25
C VAL A 214 -10.86 2.40 3.55
N TYR A 215 -9.83 1.67 3.94
CA TYR A 215 -8.98 2.04 5.05
C TYR A 215 -7.69 2.56 4.46
N VAL A 216 -7.24 3.70 4.93
CA VAL A 216 -6.03 4.34 4.43
C VAL A 216 -5.20 4.76 5.61
N GLN A 217 -3.96 4.27 5.65
CA GLN A 217 -2.94 4.81 6.51
C GLN A 217 -2.35 6.06 5.86
N TYR A 218 -2.31 7.14 6.62
CA TYR A 218 -1.62 8.36 6.26
C TYR A 218 -0.40 8.56 7.17
N VAL A 219 0.66 9.11 6.59
CA VAL A 219 1.91 9.42 7.30
C VAL A 219 2.33 10.87 7.07
N LYS A 220 3.09 11.45 7.99
CA LYS A 220 3.62 12.81 7.91
C LYS A 220 4.98 12.93 8.60
#